data_AF-A0AAE4Q5J0-F1
#
_entry.id   AF-A0AAE4Q5J0-F1
#
_cell.length_a   1.000
_cell.length_b   1.000
_cell.length_c   1.000
_cell.angle_alpha   90.00
_cell.angle_beta   90.00
_cell.angle_gamma   90.00
#
_symmetry.space_group_name_H-M   'P 1'
#
loop_
_entity.id
_entity.type
_entity.pdbx_description
1 polymer ?
#
loop_
_entity_poly.entity_id
_entity_poly.type
_entity_poly.pdbx_seq_one_letter_code
_entity_poly.pdbx_strand_id
1 'polypeptide(L)'
;VLYSQAEAAQAFRDQEAASHLPYIYLSAGVSAQLFQETLRFAAAAGAKFNGVLCGRATWSGAVPVYIKEGEEAARNWLRTEGFQNIDELNKVLEETASPWTDKIITPCT
;
A
#
# COMPACT_ATOMS: atom_id res chain seq x y z
N VAL A 1 -11.45 20.92 0.00
CA VAL A 1 -10.71 20.02 0.92
C VAL A 1 -11.65 19.70 2.08
N LEU A 2 -11.90 18.42 2.36
CA LEU A 2 -12.92 18.00 3.35
C LEU A 2 -12.33 17.75 4.76
N TYR A 3 -11.02 17.45 4.85
CA TYR A 3 -10.26 17.28 6.09
C TYR A 3 -8.89 17.96 5.98
N SER A 4 -8.40 18.50 7.09
CA SER A 4 -7.02 18.93 7.26
C SER A 4 -6.08 17.72 7.41
N GLN A 5 -4.77 17.95 7.25
CA GLN A 5 -3.77 16.89 7.48
C GLN A 5 -3.79 16.39 8.92
N ALA A 6 -4.04 17.27 9.90
CA ALA A 6 -4.11 16.87 11.31
C ALA A 6 -5.29 15.94 11.59
N GLU A 7 -6.46 16.24 11.03
CA GLU A 7 -7.66 15.39 11.12
C GLU A 7 -7.44 14.04 10.43
N ALA A 8 -6.84 14.04 9.23
CA ALA A 8 -6.50 12.81 8.52
C ALA A 8 -5.50 11.95 9.30
N ALA A 9 -4.47 12.57 9.91
CA ALA A 9 -3.51 11.85 10.74
C ALA A 9 -4.15 11.27 12.01
N GLN A 10 -5.14 11.97 12.59
CA GLN A 10 -5.88 11.44 13.74
C GLN A 10 -6.66 10.18 13.37
N ALA A 11 -7.29 10.14 12.19
CA ALA A 11 -8.01 8.95 11.73
C ALA A 11 -7.09 7.70 11.63
N PHE A 12 -5.83 7.86 11.21
CA PHE A 12 -4.85 6.76 11.20
C PHE A 12 -4.49 6.28 12.62
N ARG A 13 -4.37 7.20 13.59
CA ARG A 13 -4.13 6.84 15.00
C ARG A 13 -5.33 6.12 15.60
N ASP A 14 -6.53 6.59 15.31
CA ASP A 14 -7.76 5.97 15.78
C ASP A 14 -7.92 4.56 15.19
N GLN A 15 -7.55 4.36 13.92
CA GLN A 15 -7.52 3.04 13.29
C GLN A 15 -6.51 2.10 13.95
N GLU A 16 -5.30 2.56 14.24
CA GLU A 16 -4.29 1.75 14.96
C GLU A 16 -4.83 1.31 16.33
N ALA A 17 -5.46 2.22 17.07
CA ALA A 17 -6.03 1.92 18.39
C ALA A 17 -7.26 0.99 18.32
N ALA A 18 -7.92 0.89 17.17
CA ALA A 18 -9.14 0.10 17.02
C ALA A 18 -8.91 -1.42 16.97
N SER A 19 -7.68 -1.90 16.79
CA SER A 19 -7.39 -3.33 16.66
C SER A 19 -6.02 -3.74 17.21
N HIS A 20 -6.00 -4.85 17.95
CA HIS A 20 -4.77 -5.54 18.34
C HIS A 20 -4.30 -6.56 17.28
N LEU A 21 -5.15 -6.89 16.30
CA LEU A 21 -4.79 -7.83 15.24
C LEU A 21 -3.86 -7.18 14.21
N PRO A 22 -3.01 -7.98 13.53
CA PRO A 22 -2.32 -7.52 12.34
C PRO A 22 -3.32 -7.04 11.28
N TYR A 23 -2.98 -5.94 10.60
CA TYR A 23 -3.81 -5.39 9.53
C TYR A 23 -2.96 -4.87 8.38
N ILE A 24 -3.53 -4.92 7.17
CA ILE A 24 -2.88 -4.51 5.94
C ILE A 24 -3.80 -3.60 5.14
N TYR A 25 -3.23 -2.71 4.30
CA TYR A 25 -4.03 -1.82 3.47
C TYR A 25 -4.30 -2.39 2.07
N LEU A 26 -5.48 -2.05 1.56
CA LEU A 26 -5.88 -2.25 0.17
C LEU A 26 -5.72 -0.93 -0.60
N SER A 27 -5.31 -0.98 -1.87
CA SER A 27 -5.07 0.23 -2.65
C SER A 27 -6.33 0.86 -3.26
N ALA A 28 -7.50 0.20 -3.17
CA ALA A 28 -8.80 0.71 -3.64
C ALA A 28 -8.88 1.27 -5.08
N GLY A 29 -7.85 1.10 -5.90
CA GLY A 29 -7.81 1.64 -7.27
C GLY A 29 -7.32 3.08 -7.37
N VAL A 30 -6.69 3.64 -6.34
CA VAL A 30 -5.90 4.87 -6.50
C VAL A 30 -4.65 4.60 -7.33
N SER A 31 -3.97 5.65 -7.80
CA SER A 31 -2.69 5.51 -8.51
C SER A 31 -1.60 4.92 -7.59
N ALA A 32 -0.57 4.30 -8.17
CA ALA A 32 0.58 3.79 -7.42
C ALA A 32 1.22 4.87 -6.55
N GLN A 33 1.50 6.03 -7.13
CA GLN A 33 2.11 7.16 -6.41
C GLN A 33 1.25 7.62 -5.23
N LEU A 34 -0.06 7.82 -5.42
CA LEU A 34 -0.93 8.27 -4.33
C LEU A 34 -1.02 7.21 -3.21
N PHE A 35 -1.02 5.93 -3.56
CA PHE A 35 -1.00 4.87 -2.55
C PHE A 35 0.31 4.89 -1.76
N GLN A 36 1.46 4.99 -2.43
CA GLN A 36 2.77 5.09 -1.79
C GLN A 36 2.84 6.31 -0.84
N GLU A 37 2.41 7.49 -1.28
CA GLU A 37 2.32 8.70 -0.45
C GLU A 37 1.40 8.50 0.76
N THR A 38 0.28 7.78 0.58
CA THR A 38 -0.63 7.43 1.68
C THR A 38 0.03 6.53 2.72
N LEU A 39 0.85 5.55 2.31
CA LEU A 39 1.59 4.68 3.24
C LEU A 39 2.61 5.48 4.06
N ARG A 40 3.33 6.41 3.41
CA ARG A 40 4.27 7.32 4.09
C ARG A 40 3.55 8.19 5.11
N PHE A 41 2.40 8.74 4.73
CA PHE A 41 1.58 9.55 5.61
C PHE A 41 1.03 8.74 6.79
N ALA A 42 0.54 7.52 6.54
CA ALA A 42 0.03 6.64 7.59
C ALA A 42 1.10 6.31 8.64
N ALA A 43 2.31 5.94 8.20
CA ALA A 43 3.44 5.68 9.08
C ALA A 43 3.83 6.92 9.90
N ALA A 44 3.93 8.09 9.24
CA ALA A 44 4.21 9.36 9.91
C ALA A 44 3.13 9.78 10.92
N ALA A 45 1.87 9.43 10.65
CA ALA A 45 0.74 9.69 11.54
C ALA A 45 0.71 8.78 12.78
N GLY A 46 1.44 7.65 12.76
CA GLY A 46 1.57 6.70 13.87
C GLY A 46 0.96 5.33 13.63
N ALA A 47 0.42 5.05 12.45
CA ALA A 47 -0.12 3.73 12.11
C ALA A 47 0.98 2.66 12.10
N LYS A 48 0.71 1.47 12.65
CA LYS A 48 1.63 0.31 12.67
C LYS A 48 1.08 -0.83 11.82
N PHE A 49 0.70 -0.48 10.58
CA PHE A 49 0.19 -1.43 9.60
C PHE A 49 1.27 -2.44 9.18
N ASN A 50 0.83 -3.63 8.79
CA ASN A 50 1.70 -4.80 8.65
C ASN A 50 1.96 -5.24 7.21
N GLY A 51 1.65 -4.38 6.25
CA GLY A 51 1.81 -4.64 4.82
C GLY A 51 0.61 -4.18 4.00
N VAL A 52 0.54 -4.66 2.76
CA VAL A 52 -0.49 -4.28 1.80
C VAL A 52 -0.91 -5.47 0.95
N LEU A 53 -2.14 -5.41 0.44
CA LEU A 53 -2.61 -6.24 -0.66
C LEU A 53 -2.96 -5.31 -1.83
N CYS A 54 -1.94 -5.00 -2.63
CA CYS A 54 -2.03 -4.02 -3.70
C CYS A 54 -2.29 -4.68 -5.06
N GLY A 55 -3.42 -4.35 -5.70
CA GLY A 55 -3.79 -4.87 -7.02
C GLY A 55 -3.71 -3.81 -8.11
N ARG A 56 -4.81 -3.09 -8.33
CA ARG A 56 -4.98 -2.15 -9.46
C ARG A 56 -3.89 -1.09 -9.59
N ALA A 57 -3.38 -0.57 -8.48
CA ALA A 57 -2.27 0.38 -8.50
C ALA A 57 -1.01 -0.19 -9.18
N THR A 58 -0.79 -1.50 -9.14
CA THR A 58 0.39 -2.14 -9.75
C THR A 58 0.19 -2.48 -11.22
N TRP A 59 -0.95 -3.08 -11.59
CA TRP A 59 -1.12 -3.73 -12.91
C TRP A 59 -2.22 -3.17 -13.80
N SER A 60 -3.04 -2.21 -13.35
CA SER A 60 -4.21 -1.75 -14.14
C SER A 60 -3.86 -1.16 -15.51
N GLY A 61 -2.67 -0.56 -15.64
CA GLY A 61 -2.17 -0.03 -16.92
C GLY A 61 -1.89 -1.11 -17.97
N ALA A 62 -1.66 -2.36 -17.57
CA ALA A 62 -1.47 -3.48 -18.51
C ALA A 62 -2.77 -3.84 -19.27
N VAL A 63 -3.94 -3.58 -18.68
CA VAL A 63 -5.24 -3.94 -19.27
C VAL A 63 -5.48 -3.27 -20.62
N PRO A 64 -5.38 -1.93 -20.76
CA PRO A 64 -5.54 -1.29 -22.06
C PRO A 64 -4.45 -1.67 -23.06
N VAL A 65 -3.20 -1.90 -22.62
CA VAL A 65 -2.12 -2.38 -23.50
C VAL A 65 -2.45 -3.75 -24.05
N TYR A 66 -2.89 -4.68 -23.20
CA TYR A 66 -3.30 -6.02 -23.63
C TYR A 66 -4.42 -5.99 -24.65
N ILE A 67 -5.46 -5.19 -24.41
CA ILE A 67 -6.64 -5.10 -25.29
C ILE A 67 -6.27 -4.50 -26.65
N LYS A 68 -5.37 -3.52 -26.69
CA LYS A 68 -5.07 -2.75 -27.92
C LYS A 68 -3.87 -3.28 -28.69
N GLU A 69 -2.89 -3.86 -27.99
CA GLU A 69 -1.55 -4.16 -28.52
C GLU A 69 -1.16 -5.65 -28.33
N GLY A 70 -1.99 -6.42 -27.63
CA GLY A 70 -1.83 -7.87 -27.48
C GLY A 70 -0.90 -8.30 -26.35
N GLU A 71 -0.67 -9.62 -26.28
CA GLU A 71 0.00 -10.28 -25.16
C GLU A 71 1.46 -9.85 -24.98
N GLU A 72 2.25 -9.78 -26.06
CA GLU A 72 3.68 -9.45 -25.97
C GLU A 72 3.89 -8.02 -25.46
N ALA A 73 3.11 -7.06 -25.95
CA ALA A 73 3.14 -5.68 -25.49
C ALA A 73 2.78 -5.58 -24.00
N ALA A 74 1.73 -6.29 -23.55
CA ALA A 74 1.35 -6.33 -22.14
C ALA A 74 2.43 -6.98 -21.26
N ARG A 75 3.08 -8.05 -21.72
CA ARG A 75 4.22 -8.66 -21.01
C ARG A 75 5.37 -7.68 -20.87
N ASN A 76 5.68 -6.89 -21.91
CA ASN A 76 6.71 -5.87 -21.84
C ASN A 76 6.34 -4.73 -20.89
N TRP A 77 5.09 -4.29 -20.90
CA TRP A 77 4.58 -3.31 -19.94
C TRP A 77 4.72 -3.81 -18.49
N LEU A 78 4.37 -5.08 -18.22
CA LEU A 78 4.52 -5.68 -16.90
C LEU A 78 5.97 -5.78 -16.44
N ARG A 79 6.92 -6.02 -17.37
CA ARG A 79 8.37 -6.08 -17.08
C ARG A 79 9.01 -4.71 -16.87
N THR A 80 8.34 -3.63 -17.27
CA THR A 80 8.86 -2.26 -17.21
C THR A 80 8.06 -1.45 -16.19
N GLU A 81 6.96 -0.84 -16.61
CA GLU A 81 6.07 -0.03 -15.77
C GLU A 81 5.50 -0.84 -14.59
N GLY A 82 5.06 -2.07 -14.84
CA GLY A 82 4.55 -2.96 -13.78
C GLY A 82 5.62 -3.31 -12.74
N PHE A 83 6.85 -3.54 -13.19
CA PHE A 83 7.99 -3.79 -12.32
C PHE A 83 8.34 -2.54 -11.50
N GLN A 84 8.40 -1.38 -12.13
CA GLN A 84 8.68 -0.12 -11.43
C GLN A 84 7.62 0.16 -10.34
N ASN A 85 6.34 -0.02 -10.65
CA ASN A 85 5.26 0.16 -9.69
C ASN A 85 5.40 -0.73 -8.44
N ILE A 86 5.80 -2.00 -8.60
CA ILE A 86 5.95 -2.92 -7.46
C ILE A 86 7.28 -2.71 -6.73
N ASP A 87 8.37 -2.39 -7.44
CA ASP A 87 9.69 -2.12 -6.84
C ASP A 87 9.66 -0.87 -5.97
N GLU A 88 9.06 0.22 -6.46
CA GLU A 88 8.87 1.45 -5.68
C GLU A 88 7.96 1.23 -4.47
N LEU A 89 6.88 0.46 -4.63
CA LEU A 89 6.02 0.08 -3.51
C LEU A 89 6.79 -0.73 -2.46
N ASN A 90 7.63 -1.67 -2.86
CA ASN A 90 8.42 -2.48 -1.93
C ASN A 90 9.38 -1.61 -1.11
N LYS A 91 10.07 -0.65 -1.73
CA LYS A 91 10.93 0.32 -1.03
C LYS A 91 10.15 1.14 -0.01
N VAL A 92 8.94 1.59 -0.37
CA VAL A 92 8.06 2.30 0.57
C VAL A 92 7.68 1.39 1.74
N LEU A 93 7.37 0.11 1.49
CA LEU A 93 7.00 -0.84 2.55
C LEU A 93 8.15 -1.10 3.51
N GLU A 94 9.38 -1.22 3.03
CA GLU A 94 10.59 -1.36 3.86
C GLU A 94 10.76 -0.18 4.82
N GLU A 95 10.35 1.02 4.41
CA GLU A 95 10.46 2.23 5.22
C GLU A 95 9.26 2.48 6.16
N THR A 96 8.09 1.90 5.88
CA THR A 96 6.82 2.32 6.51
C THR A 96 6.05 1.23 7.24
N ALA A 97 6.18 -0.04 6.83
CA ALA A 97 5.42 -1.14 7.43
C ALA A 97 6.09 -1.64 8.72
N SER A 98 5.28 -2.18 9.63
CA SER A 98 5.74 -2.81 10.88
C SER A 98 5.55 -4.33 10.84
N PRO A 99 6.47 -5.15 11.35
CA PRO A 99 6.31 -6.61 11.37
C PRO A 99 5.00 -7.04 12.05
N TRP A 100 4.23 -7.93 11.42
CA TRP A 100 3.01 -8.49 12.03
C TRP A 100 3.31 -9.32 13.29
N THR A 101 4.53 -9.85 13.40
CA THR A 101 5.02 -10.60 14.55
C THR A 101 4.96 -9.79 15.84
N ASP A 102 5.12 -8.47 15.77
CA ASP A 102 5.07 -7.59 16.93
C ASP A 102 3.67 -7.55 17.58
N LYS A 103 2.62 -7.90 16.82
CA LYS A 103 1.22 -7.93 17.29
C LYS A 103 0.76 -9.30 17.79
N ILE A 104 1.54 -10.38 17.58
CA ILE A 104 1.15 -11.75 17.93
C ILE A 104 1.96 -12.39 19.05
N ILE A 105 2.95 -11.68 19.63
CA ILE A 105 3.66 -12.19 20.81
C ILE A 105 2.67 -12.21 21.98
N THR A 106 2.17 -13.41 22.26
CA THR A 106 1.47 -13.73 23.51
C THR A 106 2.53 -13.75 24.62
N PRO A 107 2.35 -13.10 25.77
CA PRO A 107 3.23 -13.34 26.91
C PRO A 107 3.14 -14.83 27.23
N CYS A 108 4.28 -15.52 27.30
CA CYS A 108 4.32 -16.87 27.87
C CYS A 108 3.80 -16.78 29.31
N THR A 109 2.56 -17.16 29.55
CA THR A 109 2.00 -17.45 30.88
C THR A 109 1.94 -18.95 31.09
#